data_AF-A0A7R9JWK2-F1
#
_entry.id   AF-A0A7R9JWK2-F1
#
_cell.length_a   1.000
_cell.length_b   1.000
_cell.length_c   1.000
_cell.angle_alpha   90.00
_cell.angle_beta   90.00
_cell.angle_gamma   90.00
#
_symmetry.space_group_name_H-M   'P 1'
#
loop_
_entity.id
_entity.type
_entity.pdbx_description
1 polymer ?
#
loop_
_entity_poly.entity_id
_entity_poly.type
_entity_poly.pdbx_seq_one_letter_code
_entity_poly.pdbx_strand_id
1 'polypeptide(L)'
;MPKVKKLCRNCKCKKEDHDVKDDDGYEQFHILLGTKKIKIKAVLKIRIAEVEKVLSKEAVQNTGGVPFDWVPPNVPEDVVAEYMRHIPVDKLPISGSEGAVYRRQQLERQVPLHDLDASKCDNLSQEEIEGGVVMDVGLRDDVFYSSWSVGNVASPIMAGRVDGGGLGDG
;
A
#
# COMPACT_ATOMS: atom_id res chain seq x y z
N MET A 1 -1.20 0.62 -28.92
CA MET A 1 -1.56 -0.81 -28.91
C MET A 1 -2.18 -1.15 -27.56
N PRO A 2 -3.27 -1.91 -27.47
CA PRO A 2 -3.84 -2.29 -26.18
C PRO A 2 -2.88 -3.27 -25.48
N LYS A 3 -2.39 -2.90 -24.29
CA LYS A 3 -1.53 -3.77 -23.46
C LYS A 3 -2.33 -5.00 -23.04
N VAL A 4 -1.91 -6.19 -23.47
CA VAL A 4 -2.56 -7.47 -23.13
C VAL A 4 -2.10 -7.88 -21.72
N LYS A 5 -3.05 -7.99 -20.78
CA LYS A 5 -2.76 -8.50 -19.43
C LYS A 5 -2.26 -9.94 -19.52
N LYS A 6 -1.20 -10.26 -18.78
CA LYS A 6 -0.69 -11.62 -18.67
C LYS A 6 -1.71 -12.45 -17.90
N LEU A 7 -2.34 -13.39 -18.59
CA LEU A 7 -3.25 -14.38 -18.01
C LEU A 7 -2.53 -15.72 -17.90
N CYS A 8 -2.86 -16.47 -16.87
CA CYS A 8 -2.36 -17.83 -16.68
C CYS A 8 -2.68 -18.68 -17.92
N ARG A 9 -1.67 -19.36 -18.45
CA ARG A 9 -1.82 -20.15 -19.69
C ARG A 9 -2.82 -21.31 -19.54
N ASN A 10 -2.94 -21.85 -18.31
CA ASN A 10 -3.81 -22.98 -17.99
C ASN A 10 -5.27 -22.57 -17.75
N CYS A 11 -5.52 -21.67 -16.81
CA CYS A 11 -6.89 -21.34 -16.35
C CYS A 11 -7.42 -19.99 -16.84
N LYS A 12 -6.60 -19.20 -17.55
CA LYS A 12 -6.95 -17.84 -18.04
C LYS A 12 -7.30 -16.81 -16.94
N CYS A 13 -7.11 -17.16 -15.67
CA CYS A 13 -7.18 -16.20 -14.57
C CYS A 13 -5.97 -15.25 -14.59
N LYS A 14 -6.06 -14.13 -13.88
CA LYS A 14 -4.92 -13.20 -13.76
C LYS A 14 -3.90 -13.76 -12.80
N LYS A 15 -2.66 -13.24 -12.86
CA LYS A 15 -1.59 -13.62 -11.92
C LYS A 15 -2.03 -13.42 -10.46
N GLU A 16 -2.69 -12.31 -10.16
CA GLU A 16 -3.17 -11.97 -8.82
C GLU A 16 -4.19 -12.98 -8.25
N ASP A 17 -4.87 -13.77 -9.09
CA ASP A 17 -5.85 -14.78 -8.66
C ASP A 17 -5.17 -16.12 -8.29
N HIS A 18 -3.85 -16.15 -8.28
CA HIS A 18 -3.03 -17.30 -7.92
C HIS A 18 -2.09 -16.98 -6.76
N ASP A 19 -1.84 -17.96 -5.89
CA ASP A 19 -0.78 -17.90 -4.89
C ASP A 19 0.59 -18.20 -5.53
N VAL A 20 0.97 -17.41 -6.54
CA VAL A 20 2.32 -17.45 -7.09
C VAL A 20 3.23 -16.69 -6.12
N LYS A 21 4.21 -17.39 -5.55
CA LYS A 21 5.25 -16.76 -4.74
C LYS A 21 6.16 -15.95 -5.65
N ASP A 22 5.91 -14.65 -5.71
CA ASP A 22 6.95 -13.69 -6.09
C ASP A 22 7.88 -13.56 -4.90
N ASP A 23 9.19 -13.71 -5.12
CA ASP A 23 10.17 -13.32 -4.11
C ASP A 23 9.91 -11.82 -3.81
N ASP A 24 9.62 -11.54 -2.55
CA ASP A 24 9.36 -10.24 -1.92
C ASP A 24 8.16 -9.37 -2.36
N GLY A 25 7.55 -9.53 -3.55
CA GLY A 25 6.20 -9.06 -3.90
C GLY A 25 5.92 -7.54 -3.81
N TYR A 26 6.95 -6.71 -3.57
CA TYR A 26 6.86 -5.26 -3.38
C TYR A 26 7.95 -4.49 -4.17
N GLU A 27 8.56 -5.11 -5.19
CA GLU A 27 9.58 -4.52 -6.06
C GLU A 27 9.10 -3.20 -6.70
N GLN A 28 7.79 -3.07 -6.93
CA GLN A 28 7.14 -1.85 -7.44
C GLN A 28 7.50 -0.63 -6.59
N PHE A 29 7.54 -0.76 -5.26
CA PHE A 29 7.88 0.34 -4.37
C PHE A 29 9.34 0.75 -4.46
N HIS A 30 10.26 -0.20 -4.65
CA HIS A 30 11.68 0.11 -4.82
C HIS A 30 11.92 0.97 -6.07
N ILE A 31 11.18 0.69 -7.15
CA ILE A 31 11.25 1.44 -8.40
C ILE A 31 10.57 2.81 -8.23
N LEU A 32 9.34 2.86 -7.71
CA LEU A 32 8.56 4.10 -7.56
C LEU A 32 9.20 5.12 -6.63
N LEU A 33 9.78 4.68 -5.52
CA LEU A 33 10.39 5.59 -4.53
C LEU A 33 11.91 5.74 -4.74
N GLY A 34 12.46 5.14 -5.80
CA GLY A 34 13.87 5.30 -6.20
C GLY A 34 14.89 4.83 -5.16
N THR A 35 14.50 3.97 -4.22
CA THR A 35 15.38 3.53 -3.14
C THR A 35 15.13 2.08 -2.73
N LYS A 36 16.23 1.34 -2.51
CA LYS A 36 16.19 -0.04 -2.03
C LYS A 36 16.04 -0.15 -0.50
N LYS A 37 16.04 0.99 0.20
CA LYS A 37 16.02 1.06 1.68
C LYS A 37 14.64 1.44 2.23
N ILE A 38 13.56 1.05 1.56
CA ILE A 38 12.20 1.40 1.99
C ILE A 38 11.78 0.45 3.08
N LYS A 39 11.39 1.00 4.23
CA LYS A 39 10.78 0.22 5.30
C LYS A 39 9.29 0.04 5.01
N ILE A 40 8.95 -1.05 4.34
CA ILE A 40 7.57 -1.45 4.07
C ILE A 40 7.06 -2.54 5.02
N LYS A 41 7.94 -3.27 5.72
CA LYS A 41 7.53 -4.23 6.74
C LYS A 41 7.78 -3.66 8.13
N ALA A 42 6.85 -3.86 9.06
CA ALA A 42 6.99 -3.39 10.42
C ALA A 42 6.25 -4.27 11.41
N VAL A 43 6.69 -4.25 12.68
CA VAL A 43 5.94 -4.81 13.80
C VAL A 43 5.41 -3.65 14.62
N LEU A 44 4.08 -3.51 14.68
CA LEU A 44 3.42 -2.38 15.35
C LEU A 44 2.77 -2.81 16.65
N LYS A 45 2.91 -1.99 17.70
CA LYS A 45 2.25 -2.20 18.99
C LYS A 45 0.85 -1.60 19.03
N ILE A 46 0.00 -2.02 18.10
CA ILE A 46 -1.40 -1.57 18.04
C ILE A 46 -2.32 -2.65 18.59
N ARG A 47 -3.40 -2.20 19.25
CA ARG A 47 -4.49 -3.08 19.69
C ARG A 47 -5.70 -2.83 18.81
N ILE A 48 -6.09 -3.85 18.06
CA ILE A 48 -7.31 -3.87 17.27
C ILE A 48 -8.08 -5.09 17.78
N ALA A 49 -9.24 -4.87 18.42
CA ALA A 49 -9.96 -5.91 19.16
C ALA A 49 -10.32 -7.13 18.28
N GLU A 50 -10.65 -6.88 17.01
CA GLU A 50 -10.93 -7.90 16.02
C GLU A 50 -9.67 -8.67 15.62
N VAL A 51 -8.52 -7.99 15.47
CA VAL A 51 -7.23 -8.63 15.15
C VAL A 51 -6.76 -9.56 16.27
N GLU A 52 -6.97 -9.15 17.53
CA GLU A 52 -6.64 -9.98 18.71
C GLU A 52 -7.46 -11.27 18.79
N LYS A 53 -8.60 -11.35 18.11
CA LYS A 53 -9.39 -12.60 17.99
C LYS A 53 -8.80 -13.56 16.96
N VAL A 54 -8.09 -13.04 15.95
CA VAL A 54 -7.56 -13.83 14.82
C VAL A 54 -6.08 -14.19 15.01
N LEU A 55 -5.28 -13.30 15.62
CA LEU A 55 -3.90 -13.58 15.96
C LEU A 55 -3.79 -14.26 17.32
N SER A 56 -2.99 -15.32 17.40
CA SER A 56 -2.70 -15.94 18.69
C SER A 56 -1.92 -14.95 19.57
N LYS A 57 -2.31 -14.87 20.85
CA LYS A 57 -1.63 -14.02 21.84
C LYS A 57 -0.15 -14.36 21.95
N GLU A 58 0.20 -15.63 21.74
CA GLU A 58 1.57 -16.15 21.71
C GLU A 58 2.39 -15.56 20.56
N ALA A 59 1.82 -15.48 19.34
CA ALA A 59 2.51 -14.90 18.19
C ALA A 59 2.80 -13.41 18.38
N VAL A 60 1.84 -12.67 18.95
CA VAL A 60 2.00 -11.23 19.26
C VAL A 60 3.03 -11.01 20.38
N GLN A 61 3.04 -11.87 21.40
CA GLN A 61 4.03 -11.79 22.49
C GLN A 61 5.44 -12.10 22.00
N ASN A 62 5.61 -13.14 21.17
CA ASN A 62 6.93 -13.54 20.65
C ASN A 62 7.54 -12.48 19.71
N THR A 63 6.71 -11.78 18.95
CA THR A 63 7.16 -10.73 18.01
C THR A 63 7.19 -9.34 18.65
N GLY A 64 6.59 -9.16 19.83
CA GLY A 64 6.52 -7.87 20.53
C GLY A 64 5.49 -6.88 19.94
N GLY A 65 4.60 -7.34 19.06
CA GLY A 65 3.56 -6.55 18.39
C GLY A 65 2.86 -7.34 17.27
N VAL A 66 2.12 -6.64 16.41
CA VAL A 66 1.47 -7.25 15.23
C VAL A 66 2.39 -7.08 14.02
N PRO A 67 2.83 -8.17 13.36
CA PRO A 67 3.68 -8.10 12.18
C PRO A 67 2.86 -7.73 10.94
N PHE A 68 3.28 -6.69 10.22
CA PHE A 68 2.70 -6.26 8.96
C PHE A 68 3.68 -6.48 7.81
N ASP A 69 3.19 -7.11 6.73
CA ASP A 69 3.91 -7.27 5.47
C ASP A 69 3.94 -5.99 4.64
N TRP A 70 3.07 -5.03 4.95
CA TRP A 70 3.08 -3.70 4.35
C TRP A 70 2.66 -2.61 5.35
N VAL A 71 3.43 -1.53 5.43
CA VAL A 71 3.08 -0.26 6.06
C VAL A 71 3.34 0.88 5.08
N PRO A 72 2.60 2.00 5.17
CA PRO A 72 2.93 3.20 4.42
C PRO A 72 4.39 3.60 4.67
N PRO A 73 5.22 3.74 3.63
CA PRO A 73 6.60 4.14 3.78
C PRO A 73 6.71 5.65 4.08
N ASN A 74 7.84 6.06 4.66
CA ASN A 74 8.22 7.46 4.87
C ASN A 74 7.26 8.29 5.75
N VAL A 75 6.47 7.64 6.62
CA VAL A 75 5.62 8.31 7.59
C VAL A 75 5.94 7.87 9.03
N PRO A 76 5.68 8.72 10.04
CA PRO A 76 5.85 8.38 11.44
C PRO A 76 5.01 7.18 11.89
N GLU A 77 5.51 6.42 12.88
CA GLU A 77 4.88 5.18 13.35
C GLU A 77 3.46 5.38 13.91
N ASP A 78 3.20 6.51 14.57
CA ASP A 78 1.89 6.89 15.09
C ASP A 78 0.86 7.10 13.96
N VAL A 79 1.29 7.74 12.87
CA VAL A 79 0.49 7.92 11.66
C VAL A 79 0.23 6.58 10.97
N VAL A 80 1.25 5.71 10.89
CA VAL A 80 1.06 4.34 10.39
C VAL A 80 0.04 3.58 11.23
N ALA A 81 0.15 3.65 12.56
CA ALA A 81 -0.74 2.97 13.47
C ALA A 81 -2.20 3.44 13.31
N GLU A 82 -2.40 4.75 13.16
CA GLU A 82 -3.72 5.33 12.92
C GLU A 82 -4.30 4.92 11.57
N TYR A 83 -3.47 4.93 10.54
CA TYR A 83 -3.86 4.45 9.22
C TYR A 83 -4.29 2.98 9.27
N MET A 84 -3.53 2.12 9.94
CA MET A 84 -3.88 0.70 10.09
C MET A 84 -5.19 0.49 10.84
N ARG A 85 -5.54 1.32 11.83
CA ARG A 85 -6.83 1.22 12.53
C ARG A 85 -8.04 1.47 11.62
N HIS A 86 -7.87 2.22 10.54
CA HIS A 86 -8.95 2.56 9.61
C HIS A 86 -9.15 1.54 8.48
N ILE A 87 -8.23 0.59 8.33
CA ILE A 87 -8.37 -0.46 7.32
C ILE A 87 -9.28 -1.57 7.89
N PRO A 88 -10.28 -2.04 7.11
CA PRO A 88 -11.06 -3.21 7.48
C PRO A 88 -10.18 -4.40 7.85
N VAL A 89 -10.54 -5.13 8.90
CA VAL A 89 -9.68 -6.17 9.51
C VAL A 89 -9.31 -7.27 8.53
N ASP A 90 -10.25 -7.65 7.66
CA ASP A 90 -10.10 -8.62 6.57
C ASP A 90 -9.09 -8.18 5.49
N LYS A 91 -8.77 -6.88 5.43
CA LYS A 91 -7.86 -6.28 4.44
C LYS A 91 -6.56 -5.77 5.06
N LEU A 92 -6.37 -5.96 6.36
CA LEU A 92 -5.13 -5.58 7.02
C LEU A 92 -3.96 -6.42 6.49
N PRO A 93 -2.83 -5.81 6.11
CA PRO A 93 -1.69 -6.54 5.57
C PRO A 93 -0.86 -7.22 6.67
N ILE A 94 -1.50 -7.95 7.58
CA ILE A 94 -0.84 -8.68 8.66
C ILE A 94 -0.12 -9.89 8.07
N SER A 95 1.12 -10.12 8.47
CA SER A 95 1.93 -11.21 7.92
C SER A 95 1.23 -12.56 8.05
N GLY A 96 1.08 -13.26 6.90
CA GLY A 96 0.39 -14.55 6.82
C GLY A 96 -1.15 -14.48 6.77
N SER A 97 -1.77 -13.30 6.78
CA SER A 97 -3.22 -13.14 6.66
C SER A 97 -3.69 -13.03 5.20
N GLU A 98 -4.99 -13.26 4.96
CA GLU A 98 -5.63 -12.98 3.68
C GLU A 98 -5.52 -11.51 3.27
N GLY A 99 -5.53 -10.59 4.24
CA GLY A 99 -5.34 -9.16 3.98
C GLY A 99 -3.95 -8.81 3.45
N ALA A 100 -2.90 -9.56 3.84
CA ALA A 100 -1.57 -9.41 3.24
C ALA A 100 -1.53 -9.91 1.79
N VAL A 101 -2.23 -11.01 1.49
CA VAL A 101 -2.40 -11.49 0.11
C VAL A 101 -3.17 -10.44 -0.71
N TYR A 102 -4.31 -9.97 -0.20
CA TYR A 102 -5.12 -8.94 -0.83
C TYR A 102 -4.31 -7.67 -1.12
N ARG A 103 -3.50 -7.20 -0.17
CA ARG A 103 -2.67 -6.00 -0.36
C ARG A 103 -1.67 -6.14 -1.51
N ARG A 104 -1.03 -7.31 -1.65
CA ARG A 104 -0.13 -7.62 -2.78
C ARG A 104 -0.88 -7.67 -4.10
N GLN A 105 -2.04 -8.31 -4.14
CA GLN A 105 -2.91 -8.33 -5.33
C GLN A 105 -3.34 -6.93 -5.75
N GLN A 106 -3.70 -6.05 -4.80
CA GLN A 106 -4.04 -4.66 -5.10
C GLN A 106 -2.84 -3.88 -5.66
N LEU A 107 -1.63 -4.10 -5.15
CA LEU A 107 -0.42 -3.46 -5.67
C LEU A 107 -0.18 -3.85 -7.13
N GLU A 108 -0.22 -5.15 -7.44
CA GLU A 108 -0.01 -5.63 -8.81
C GLU A 108 -1.09 -5.13 -9.77
N ARG A 109 -2.34 -4.99 -9.30
CA ARG A 109 -3.45 -4.42 -10.09
C ARG A 109 -3.25 -2.95 -10.40
N GLN A 110 -2.80 -2.16 -9.42
CA GLN A 110 -2.68 -0.71 -9.52
C GLN A 110 -1.39 -0.29 -10.20
N VAL A 111 -0.31 -1.02 -9.93
CA VAL A 111 1.04 -0.72 -10.39
C VAL A 111 1.70 -2.02 -10.88
N PRO A 112 1.38 -2.49 -12.09
CA PRO A 112 2.04 -3.66 -12.65
C PRO A 112 3.54 -3.39 -12.86
N LEU A 113 4.41 -4.35 -12.55
CA LEU A 113 5.87 -4.16 -12.68
C LEU A 113 6.33 -3.77 -14.09
N HIS A 114 5.68 -4.32 -15.11
CA HIS A 114 6.00 -4.04 -16.52
C HIS A 114 5.64 -2.60 -16.95
N ASP A 115 4.82 -1.88 -16.18
CA ASP A 115 4.59 -0.45 -16.40
C ASP A 115 5.72 0.41 -15.82
N LEU A 116 6.52 -0.12 -14.90
CA LEU A 116 7.64 0.57 -14.26
C LEU A 116 9.00 0.19 -14.85
N ASP A 117 9.14 -1.05 -15.33
CA ASP A 117 10.40 -1.61 -15.80
C ASP A 117 10.20 -2.33 -17.15
N ALA A 118 10.80 -1.76 -18.20
CA ALA A 118 10.73 -2.29 -19.56
C ALA A 118 11.35 -3.70 -19.67
N SER A 119 12.32 -4.06 -18.82
CA SER A 119 12.91 -5.40 -18.80
C SER A 119 11.91 -6.48 -18.37
N LYS A 120 10.82 -6.08 -17.69
CA LYS A 120 9.73 -6.97 -17.26
C LYS A 120 8.65 -7.12 -18.34
N CYS A 121 8.84 -6.56 -19.54
CA CYS A 121 7.92 -6.72 -20.67
C CYS A 121 8.33 -7.91 -21.56
N ASP A 122 7.46 -8.92 -21.73
CA ASP A 122 7.80 -10.16 -22.44
C ASP A 122 8.16 -10.03 -23.94
N ASN A 123 7.76 -8.95 -24.62
CA ASN A 123 7.82 -8.85 -26.09
C ASN A 123 8.64 -7.63 -26.57
N LEU A 124 9.52 -7.09 -25.73
CA LEU A 124 10.45 -6.06 -26.16
C LEU A 124 11.76 -6.72 -26.60
N SER A 125 12.30 -6.30 -27.73
CA SER A 125 13.67 -6.62 -28.13
C SER A 125 14.66 -5.88 -27.22
N GLN A 126 15.90 -6.36 -27.18
CA GLN A 126 16.96 -5.72 -26.39
C GLN A 126 17.16 -4.24 -26.79
N GLU A 127 17.05 -3.94 -28.09
CA GLU A 127 17.12 -2.58 -28.63
C GLU A 127 15.97 -1.69 -28.13
N GLU A 128 14.76 -2.23 -28.00
CA GLU A 128 13.60 -1.51 -27.47
C GLU A 128 13.66 -1.32 -25.94
N ILE A 129 14.26 -2.26 -25.22
CA ILE A 129 14.50 -2.16 -23.77
C ILE A 129 15.54 -1.06 -23.51
N GLU A 130 16.65 -1.07 -24.25
CA GLU A 130 17.72 -0.05 -24.14
C GLU A 130 17.28 1.32 -24.65
N GLY A 131 16.41 1.36 -25.66
CA GLY A 131 15.82 2.58 -26.22
C GLY A 131 14.82 3.29 -25.30
N GLY A 132 14.40 2.66 -24.20
CA GLY A 132 13.78 3.31 -23.05
C GLY A 132 12.46 4.04 -23.34
N VAL A 133 11.38 3.30 -23.63
CA VAL A 133 10.01 3.85 -23.50
C VAL A 133 9.48 3.52 -22.12
N VAL A 134 10.06 4.13 -21.09
CA VAL A 134 9.47 4.09 -19.75
C VAL A 134 8.27 5.03 -19.80
N MET A 135 7.06 4.49 -19.70
CA MET A 135 5.89 5.34 -19.51
C MET A 135 6.07 6.01 -18.15
N ASP A 136 6.19 7.34 -18.14
CA ASP A 136 6.10 8.15 -16.94
C ASP A 136 4.75 7.86 -16.26
N VAL A 137 4.75 6.92 -15.32
CA VAL A 137 3.75 6.87 -14.26
C VAL A 137 3.95 8.18 -13.52
N GLY A 138 3.21 9.21 -13.94
CA GLY A 138 3.31 10.56 -13.39
C GLY A 138 3.00 10.59 -11.89
N LEU A 139 3.93 10.11 -11.06
CA LEU A 139 4.09 10.46 -9.67
C LEU A 139 4.89 11.75 -9.69
N ARG A 140 4.19 12.84 -9.98
CA ARG A 140 4.70 14.16 -9.60
C ARG A 140 4.79 14.15 -8.08
N ASP A 141 5.94 14.59 -7.55
CA ASP A 141 6.34 14.59 -6.14
C ASP A 141 5.35 15.27 -5.16
N ASP A 142 4.25 15.86 -5.65
CA ASP A 142 3.32 16.69 -4.88
C ASP A 142 1.88 16.12 -4.71
N VAL A 143 1.57 14.91 -5.18
CA VAL A 143 0.15 14.39 -5.20
C VAL A 143 -0.06 13.08 -4.44
N PHE A 144 0.74 12.78 -3.42
CA PHE A 144 0.40 11.66 -2.52
C PHE A 144 -0.67 12.05 -1.47
N TYR A 145 -0.91 13.34 -1.23
CA TYR A 145 -1.74 13.80 -0.11
C TYR A 145 -3.21 14.13 -0.46
N SER A 146 -3.59 14.28 -1.74
CA SER A 146 -4.91 14.84 -2.09
C SER A 146 -5.86 13.92 -2.87
N SER A 147 -5.43 12.73 -3.32
CA SER A 147 -6.29 11.86 -4.15
C SER A 147 -6.74 10.54 -3.50
N TRP A 148 -6.36 10.27 -2.24
CA TRP A 148 -7.08 9.31 -1.39
C TRP A 148 -8.19 10.02 -0.62
N SER A 149 -9.01 10.79 -1.35
CA SER A 149 -10.33 11.16 -0.86
C SER A 149 -11.26 9.97 -1.06
N VAL A 150 -11.50 9.28 0.05
CA VAL A 150 -12.70 8.48 0.33
C VAL A 150 -13.89 8.85 -0.56
N GLY A 151 -14.21 7.96 -1.50
CA GLY A 151 -15.48 8.02 -2.22
C GLY A 151 -16.61 7.56 -1.31
N ASN A 152 -17.57 8.46 -1.08
CA ASN A 152 -18.84 8.34 -0.35
C ASN A 152 -18.75 8.30 1.19
N VAL A 153 -18.97 9.46 1.82
CA VAL A 153 -20.20 9.81 2.59
C VAL A 153 -20.17 11.34 2.84
N ALA A 154 -21.18 12.05 2.32
CA ALA A 154 -21.58 13.41 2.74
C ALA A 154 -21.97 13.38 4.24
N SER A 155 -21.85 14.40 5.10
CA SER A 155 -21.67 15.84 5.03
C SER A 155 -21.37 16.36 6.48
N PRO A 156 -21.10 17.67 6.69
CA PRO A 156 -20.40 18.21 7.87
C PRO A 156 -21.33 18.82 8.94
N ILE A 157 -20.99 18.65 10.23
CA ILE A 157 -21.53 19.38 11.41
C ILE A 157 -20.45 19.26 12.52
N MET A 158 -19.93 20.28 13.22
CA MET A 158 -20.02 21.74 13.22
C MET A 158 -18.69 22.28 13.77
N ALA A 159 -18.18 23.36 13.17
CA ALA A 159 -17.08 24.13 13.71
C ALA A 159 -17.53 24.84 15.00
N GLY A 160 -16.65 24.79 16.00
CA GLY A 160 -16.84 25.38 17.32
C GLY A 160 -17.07 26.89 17.28
N ARG A 161 -17.96 27.29 18.17
CA ARG A 161 -18.47 28.62 18.45
C ARG A 161 -17.38 29.58 18.94
N VAL A 162 -17.55 30.83 18.49
CA VAL A 162 -16.92 32.07 18.95
C VAL A 162 -17.12 32.32 20.45
N ASP A 163 -16.10 32.83 21.12
CA ASP A 163 -16.11 33.78 22.25
C ASP A 163 -14.67 34.33 22.32
N GLY A 164 -14.32 35.61 22.31
CA GLY A 164 -15.05 36.83 22.63
C GLY A 164 -14.39 37.54 23.81
N GLY A 165 -13.46 38.49 23.53
CA GLY A 165 -13.21 39.66 24.39
C GLY A 165 -12.02 39.65 25.36
N GLY A 166 -11.22 40.73 25.32
CA GLY A 166 -10.24 41.07 26.35
C GLY A 166 -9.21 42.13 25.97
N LEU A 167 -9.64 43.34 25.61
CA LEU A 167 -8.80 44.56 25.68
C LEU A 167 -8.68 45.01 27.15
N GLY A 168 -7.51 45.52 27.53
CA GLY A 168 -7.31 46.22 28.80
C GLY A 168 -5.88 46.70 29.00
N ASP A 169 -5.65 47.98 28.70
CA ASP A 169 -4.47 48.78 28.97
C ASP A 169 -4.08 48.85 30.46
N GLY A 170 -2.78 49.04 30.72
CA GLY A 170 -2.20 49.32 32.04
C GLY A 170 -0.68 49.31 32.01
#